data_AF-A0A358XND2-F1
#
_entry.id   AF-A0A358XND2-F1
#
_cell.length_a   1.000
_cell.length_b   1.000
_cell.length_c   1.000
_cell.angle_alpha   90.00
_cell.angle_beta   90.00
_cell.angle_gamma   90.00
#
_symmetry.space_group_name_H-M   'P 1'
#
loop_
_entity.id
_entity.type
_entity.pdbx_description
1 polymer ?
#
loop_
_entity_poly.entity_id
_entity_poly.type
_entity_poly.pdbx_seq_one_letter_code
_entity_poly.pdbx_strand_id
1 'polypeptide(L)'
;MTGAPQELAKIDLKQQRVFFKASCDFSNKKDTAQFFYSTDGHNWNRIGNVLKMSYTIPHFMGYRFGLFNYASKAAGGYVDFDYFHFTSN
;
A
#
# COMPACT_ATOMS: atom_id res chain seq x y z
N MET A 1 4.00 -21.28 1.27
CA MET A 1 5.24 -20.47 1.17
C MET A 1 5.04 -19.50 0.02
N THR A 2 4.83 -18.22 0.31
CA THR A 2 4.66 -17.18 -0.70
C THR A 2 6.00 -16.94 -1.40
N GLY A 3 5.98 -16.78 -2.73
CA GLY A 3 7.17 -16.65 -3.56
C GLY A 3 8.09 -15.49 -3.17
N ALA A 4 9.27 -15.44 -3.80
CA ALA A 4 10.23 -14.37 -3.61
C ALA A 4 9.57 -12.99 -3.81
N PRO A 5 9.94 -11.97 -3.01
CA PRO A 5 9.42 -10.62 -3.19
C PRO A 5 9.73 -10.13 -4.61
N GLN A 6 8.72 -9.60 -5.28
CA GLN A 6 8.81 -9.09 -6.64
C GLN A 6 8.46 -7.61 -6.67
N GLU A 7 9.35 -6.78 -7.21
CA GLU A 7 9.04 -5.40 -7.56
C GLU A 7 8.19 -5.39 -8.84
N LEU A 8 6.97 -4.86 -8.75
CA LEU A 8 6.02 -4.82 -9.88
C LEU A 8 6.02 -3.47 -10.61
N ALA A 9 6.50 -2.42 -9.95
CA ALA A 9 6.58 -1.08 -10.52
C ALA A 9 7.56 -0.22 -9.69
N LYS A 10 8.22 0.71 -10.36
CA LYS A 10 9.11 1.70 -9.77
C LYS A 10 8.89 3.05 -10.45
N ILE A 11 8.90 4.11 -9.65
CA ILE A 11 8.65 5.47 -10.13
C ILE A 11 9.65 6.39 -9.44
N ASP A 12 10.29 7.26 -10.22
CA ASP A 12 11.19 8.26 -9.69
C ASP A 12 10.39 9.40 -9.06
N LEU A 13 10.70 9.72 -7.80
CA LEU A 13 10.12 10.86 -7.09
C LEU A 13 11.10 12.03 -7.12
N LYS A 14 10.64 13.18 -7.60
CA LYS A 14 11.42 14.44 -7.67
C LYS A 14 11.04 15.45 -6.59
N GLN A 15 10.29 15.00 -5.58
CA GLN A 15 9.70 15.85 -4.53
C GLN A 15 9.68 15.12 -3.19
N GLN A 16 9.51 15.87 -2.11
CA GLN A 16 9.60 15.36 -0.74
C GLN A 16 8.28 14.82 -0.18
N ARG A 17 7.15 15.26 -0.74
CA ARG A 17 5.81 14.81 -0.33
C ARG A 17 5.23 13.86 -1.38
N VAL A 18 4.58 12.80 -0.93
CA VAL A 18 3.84 11.87 -1.79
C VAL A 18 2.66 11.33 -1.00
N PHE A 19 1.54 11.10 -1.68
CA PHE A 19 0.34 10.53 -1.09
C PHE A 19 0.17 9.10 -1.58
N PHE A 20 -0.30 8.22 -0.68
CA PHE A 20 -0.57 6.82 -0.97
C PHE A 20 -2.03 6.49 -0.71
N LYS A 21 -2.59 5.58 -1.51
CA LYS A 21 -3.95 5.07 -1.34
C LYS A 21 -4.00 3.59 -1.65
N ALA A 22 -4.68 2.84 -0.79
CA ALA A 22 -5.08 1.47 -1.04
C ALA A 22 -6.61 1.41 -1.08
N SER A 23 -7.15 0.88 -2.18
CA SER A 23 -8.60 0.68 -2.37
C SER A 23 -8.89 -0.80 -2.30
N CYS A 24 -9.84 -1.19 -1.47
CA CYS A 24 -10.24 -2.58 -1.28
C CYS A 24 -11.65 -2.81 -1.82
N ASP A 25 -11.86 -3.92 -2.53
CA ASP A 25 -13.19 -4.39 -2.96
C ASP A 25 -13.46 -5.76 -2.32
N PHE A 26 -14.35 -5.74 -1.33
CA PHE A 26 -14.83 -6.93 -0.61
C PHE A 26 -16.22 -7.36 -1.09
N SER A 27 -16.80 -6.66 -2.09
CA SER A 27 -18.12 -7.01 -2.61
C SER A 27 -18.09 -8.42 -3.21
N ASN A 28 -19.13 -9.21 -2.95
CA ASN A 28 -19.28 -10.56 -3.50
C ASN A 28 -18.03 -11.46 -3.30
N LYS A 29 -17.30 -11.27 -2.19
CA LYS A 29 -16.05 -12.01 -1.88
C LYS A 29 -14.97 -11.85 -2.95
N LYS A 30 -14.94 -10.69 -3.63
CA LYS A 30 -13.87 -10.37 -4.58
C LYS A 30 -12.52 -10.32 -3.88
N ASP A 31 -12.46 -9.79 -2.66
CA ASP A 31 -11.27 -9.76 -1.82
C ASP A 31 -10.05 -9.26 -2.60
N THR A 32 -10.16 -8.08 -3.21
CA THR A 32 -9.09 -7.46 -3.99
C THR A 32 -8.65 -6.12 -3.43
N ALA A 33 -7.37 -5.79 -3.59
CA ALA A 33 -6.83 -4.47 -3.35
C ALA A 33 -6.13 -3.90 -4.58
N GLN A 34 -6.23 -2.59 -4.74
CA GLN A 34 -5.52 -1.79 -5.73
C GLN A 34 -4.76 -0.67 -5.04
N PHE A 35 -3.55 -0.38 -5.50
CA PHE A 35 -2.67 0.63 -4.93
C PHE A 35 -2.51 1.81 -5.88
N PHE A 36 -2.46 3.00 -5.29
CA PHE A 36 -2.34 4.26 -6.01
C PHE A 36 -1.37 5.19 -5.27
N TYR A 37 -0.78 6.10 -6.04
CA TYR A 37 -0.01 7.21 -5.51
C TYR A 37 -0.47 8.53 -6.13
N SER A 38 -0.16 9.63 -5.47
CA SER A 38 -0.36 10.99 -6.00
C SER A 38 0.79 11.89 -5.59
N THR A 39 1.21 12.76 -6.52
CA THR A 39 2.26 13.76 -6.28
C THR A 39 1.67 15.14 -5.95
N ASP A 40 0.39 15.36 -6.21
CA ASP A 40 -0.29 16.64 -5.99
C ASP A 40 -1.47 16.54 -5.00
N GLY A 41 -1.80 15.34 -4.52
CA GLY A 41 -2.92 15.08 -3.61
C GLY A 41 -4.29 15.01 -4.28
N HIS A 42 -4.37 15.25 -5.59
CA HIS A 42 -5.62 15.35 -6.35
C HIS A 42 -5.70 14.28 -7.44
N ASN A 43 -4.64 14.14 -8.25
CA ASN A 43 -4.56 13.18 -9.34
C ASN A 43 -3.95 11.88 -8.84
N TRP A 44 -4.71 10.80 -8.92
CA TRP A 44 -4.32 9.47 -8.44
C TRP A 44 -3.91 8.55 -9.59
N ASN A 45 -2.69 8.05 -9.52
CA ASN A 45 -2.13 7.13 -10.50
C ASN A 45 -2.05 5.72 -9.90
N ARG A 46 -2.51 4.71 -10.64
CA ARG A 46 -2.43 3.31 -10.21
C ARG A 46 -1.00 2.80 -10.32
N ILE A 47 -0.56 1.98 -9.36
CA ILE A 47 0.79 1.39 -9.34
C ILE A 47 0.73 -0.11 -9.02
N GLY A 48 1.50 -0.91 -9.76
CA GLY A 48 1.56 -2.36 -9.58
C GLY A 48 0.30 -3.14 -10.02
N ASN A 49 0.17 -4.38 -9.53
CA ASN A 49 -0.94 -5.28 -9.88
C ASN A 49 -2.07 -5.25 -8.85
N VAL A 50 -3.21 -5.85 -9.21
CA VAL A 50 -4.29 -6.09 -8.25
C VAL A 50 -3.81 -7.16 -7.27
N LEU A 51 -3.87 -6.87 -5.98
CA LEU A 51 -3.65 -7.87 -4.94
C LEU A 51 -4.93 -8.68 -4.79
N LYS A 52 -4.88 -9.98 -5.08
CA LYS A 52 -5.93 -10.92 -4.67
C LYS A 52 -5.62 -11.34 -3.23
N MET A 53 -6.46 -10.91 -2.30
CA MET A 53 -6.31 -11.20 -0.88
C MET A 53 -6.63 -12.66 -0.60
N SER A 54 -5.89 -13.26 0.31
CA SER A 54 -6.13 -14.63 0.78
C SER A 54 -6.19 -14.66 2.30
N TYR A 55 -7.26 -15.27 2.81
CA TYR A 55 -7.39 -15.51 4.25
C TYR A 55 -6.74 -16.85 4.57
N THR A 56 -5.55 -16.82 5.17
CA THR A 56 -4.77 -18.03 5.49
C THR A 56 -4.54 -18.16 6.99
N ILE A 57 -4.63 -19.38 7.50
CA ILE A 57 -4.22 -19.74 8.86
C ILE A 57 -2.71 -19.95 8.79
N PRO A 58 -1.90 -19.06 9.39
CA PRO A 58 -1.81 -18.96 10.85
C PRO A 58 -2.16 -17.59 11.45
N HIS A 59 -2.39 -16.56 10.64
CA HIS A 59 -2.51 -15.19 11.16
C HIS A 59 -3.91 -14.84 11.71
N PHE A 60 -4.96 -15.64 11.42
CA PHE A 60 -6.34 -15.51 11.92
C PHE A 60 -6.81 -14.05 12.13
N MET A 61 -6.41 -13.15 11.23
CA MET A 61 -6.67 -11.73 11.29
C MET A 61 -7.09 -11.27 9.90
N GLY A 62 -8.14 -10.45 9.85
CA GLY A 62 -8.51 -9.76 8.62
C GLY A 62 -7.39 -8.83 8.13
N TYR A 63 -7.45 -8.46 6.86
CA TYR A 63 -6.53 -7.48 6.28
C TYR A 63 -6.66 -6.13 7.01
N ARG A 64 -5.53 -5.45 7.19
CA ARG A 64 -5.42 -4.14 7.85
C ARG A 64 -4.61 -3.19 6.99
N PHE A 65 -4.92 -1.91 7.08
CA PHE A 65 -4.02 -0.87 6.58
C PHE A 65 -2.87 -0.66 7.58
N GLY A 66 -1.68 -0.35 7.07
CA GLY A 66 -0.51 -0.12 7.91
C GLY A 66 0.39 0.96 7.30
N LEU A 67 0.81 1.90 8.15
CA LEU A 67 1.90 2.82 7.87
C LEU A 67 3.18 2.20 8.42
N PHE A 68 4.24 2.16 7.62
CA PHE A 68 5.49 1.53 8.02
C PHE A 68 6.70 2.31 7.47
N ASN A 69 7.78 2.28 8.24
CA ASN A 69 9.10 2.78 7.85
C ASN A 69 10.15 1.87 8.51
N TYR A 70 11.09 1.34 7.73
CA TYR A 70 12.15 0.49 8.22
C TYR A 70 13.42 0.65 7.37
N ALA A 71 14.58 0.38 7.96
CA ALA A 71 15.87 0.44 7.28
C ALA A 71 16.40 -0.97 6.96
N SER A 72 16.91 -1.17 5.75
CA SER A 72 17.58 -2.41 5.34
C SER A 72 19.12 -2.34 5.35
N LYS A 73 19.68 -1.13 5.48
CA LYS A 73 21.13 -0.88 5.41
C LYS A 73 21.67 -0.15 6.65
N ALA A 74 21.14 1.03 6.95
CA ALA A 74 21.57 1.85 8.08
C ALA A 74 20.36 2.52 8.74
N ALA A 75 20.32 2.48 10.07
CA ALA A 75 19.26 3.09 10.87
C ALA A 75 19.46 4.61 11.01
N GLY A 76 18.43 5.31 11.52
CA GLY A 76 18.46 6.76 11.82
C GLY A 76 17.61 7.63 10.89
N GLY A 77 17.09 7.08 9.79
CA GLY A 77 16.11 7.77 8.94
C GLY A 77 14.71 7.80 9.56
N TYR A 78 13.93 8.82 9.21
CA TYR A 78 12.54 8.99 9.65
C TYR A 78 11.65 9.40 8.45
N VAL A 79 10.34 9.31 8.65
CA VAL A 79 9.32 9.83 7.74
C VAL A 79 8.23 10.48 8.58
N ASP A 80 7.63 11.55 8.06
CA ASP A 80 6.52 12.25 8.70
C ASP A 80 5.22 11.90 7.98
N PHE A 81 4.30 11.25 8.70
CA PHE A 81 2.95 10.96 8.20
C PHE A 81 2.00 12.06 8.70
N ASP A 82 1.57 12.94 7.80
CA ASP A 82 0.70 14.08 8.13
C ASP A 82 -0.70 13.64 8.54
N TYR A 83 -1.28 12.68 7.81
CA TYR A 83 -2.62 12.14 8.11
C TYR A 83 -2.84 10.73 7.56
N PHE A 84 -3.84 10.06 8.11
CA PHE A 84 -4.43 8.85 7.56
C PHE A 84 -5.93 9.07 7.38
N HIS A 85 -6.41 9.03 6.14
CA HIS A 85 -7.82 9.17 5.82
C HIS A 85 -8.42 7.83 5.40
N PHE A 86 -9.62 7.57 5.91
CA PHE A 86 -10.40 6.40 5.56
C PHE A 86 -11.78 6.84 5.06
N THR A 87 -12.20 6.28 3.93
CA THR A 87 -13.52 6.51 3.35
C THR A 87 -14.11 5.17 2.94
N SER A 88 -15.38 4.94 3.28
CA SER A 88 -16.15 3.87 2.66
C SER A 88 -16.57 4.29 1.26
N ASN A 89 -16.55 3.34 0.34
CA ASN A 89 -17.18 3.49 -0.98
C ASN A 89 -18.71 3.36 -0.87
#